data_AF-A0A0G0UJA5-F1
#
_entry.id   AF-A0A0G0UJA5-F1
#
_cell.length_a   1.000
_cell.length_b   1.000
_cell.length_c   1.000
_cell.angle_alpha   90.00
_cell.angle_beta   90.00
_cell.angle_gamma   90.00
#
_symmetry.space_group_name_H-M   'P 1'
#
loop_
_entity.id
_entity.type
_entity.pdbx_description
1 polymer ?
#
loop_
_entity_poly.entity_id
_entity_poly.type
_entity_poly.pdbx_seq_one_letter_code
_entity_poly.pdbx_strand_id
1 'polypeptide(L)'
;MKLFLSIIIVLMTIPVLLPYLRQGYFPTHDGEWAVVRLADMYRTVRDLQIPARYSGYLNAGYGYPLFNFAYPFPYYMGLIPLLFNIGFVGSIKLLFTLSVPLSALFMYLFSKKLWKSNWAGIISAVVYVYAPYRMVDLFVRGSIGESLAFVIFPLLFYLALKIVEKPKSVYSPVLFSILFALLIGTHNIMTVLFTPLLLLFVLVLIVTKNKQVWRSFLFAFLLGIGLSAFFWLPALSEKHLIWLSETPIADRSLYFVSLQQLVVPSWGYAPPTELGGFSYHMGIAQILIFLLSLGMSLRFLVSKKRTFEELILMVLTGITGIAIFMMFRISSFIWSILPLLKEINYPWIMLSQILFLVAILAGYIAGKKNILKYVMMSLATLAFIMTVSYAKPEEYVDRGDYFYASNDAVTTSSDEYLPLWTKTKPPYRTDQKVEIDGKGSIQNLMYSSKSISFSADLISDSVITVNTIYYPGWEFYSDNVPISITYDNKYGVMQFTLPQGNHHITGMFRETPIRLAADSITVVSVIIIALFLYAKPVQSRILPI
;
A
#
# COMPACT_ATOMS: atom_id res chain seq x y z
N MET A 1 -16.40 9.57 29.27
CA MET A 1 -16.96 8.51 28.39
C MET A 1 -16.22 8.36 27.05
N LYS A 2 -15.95 9.41 26.25
CA LYS A 2 -15.28 9.26 24.94
C LYS A 2 -13.87 8.63 25.03
N LEU A 3 -13.02 9.16 25.92
CA LEU A 3 -11.65 8.66 26.12
C LEU A 3 -11.63 7.20 26.61
N PHE A 4 -12.49 6.87 27.57
CA PHE A 4 -12.63 5.51 28.10
C PHE A 4 -12.95 4.47 27.02
N LEU A 5 -13.89 4.76 26.11
CA LEU A 5 -14.22 3.84 25.02
C LEU A 5 -13.06 3.66 24.03
N SER A 6 -12.32 4.73 23.73
CA SER A 6 -11.12 4.64 22.90
C SER A 6 -10.03 3.78 23.55
N ILE A 7 -9.86 3.85 24.87
CA ILE A 7 -8.94 2.97 25.61
C ILE A 7 -9.38 1.51 25.49
N ILE A 8 -10.66 1.19 25.67
CA ILE A 8 -11.18 -0.18 25.52
C ILE A 8 -10.87 -0.74 24.12
N ILE A 9 -11.06 0.08 23.08
CA ILE A 9 -10.78 -0.33 21.69
C ILE A 9 -9.30 -0.63 21.48
N VAL A 10 -8.40 0.11 22.13
CA VAL A 10 -6.97 -0.19 22.06
C VAL A 10 -6.66 -1.47 22.83
N LEU A 11 -7.17 -1.62 24.06
CA LEU A 11 -6.94 -2.79 24.89
C LEU A 11 -7.42 -4.08 24.23
N MET A 12 -8.55 -4.05 23.50
CA MET A 12 -9.04 -5.25 22.83
C MET A 12 -8.11 -5.73 21.71
N THR A 13 -7.20 -4.89 21.19
CA THR A 13 -6.24 -5.32 20.15
C THR A 13 -5.02 -6.05 20.71
N ILE A 14 -4.79 -6.00 22.02
CA ILE A 14 -3.60 -6.57 22.68
C ILE A 14 -3.32 -8.02 22.27
N PRO A 15 -4.31 -8.94 22.23
CA PRO A 15 -4.05 -10.33 21.85
C PRO A 15 -3.40 -10.47 20.46
N VAL A 16 -3.76 -9.59 19.52
CA VAL A 16 -3.19 -9.57 18.16
C VAL A 16 -1.76 -9.00 18.17
N LEU A 17 -1.43 -8.13 19.11
CA LEU A 17 -0.12 -7.48 19.18
C LEU A 17 0.94 -8.33 19.88
N LEU A 18 0.55 -9.32 20.69
CA LEU A 18 1.48 -10.11 21.50
C LEU A 18 2.63 -10.73 20.69
N PRO A 19 2.43 -11.31 19.49
CA PRO A 19 3.55 -11.87 18.72
C PRO A 19 4.57 -10.81 18.27
N TYR A 20 4.12 -9.58 17.98
CA TYR A 20 4.99 -8.49 17.56
C TYR A 20 5.89 -7.95 18.70
N LEU A 21 5.57 -8.25 19.96
CA LEU A 21 6.38 -7.86 21.11
C LEU A 21 7.61 -8.76 21.32
N ARG A 22 7.67 -9.94 20.68
CA ARG A 22 8.85 -10.81 20.75
C ARG A 22 10.01 -10.23 19.98
N GLN A 23 11.24 -10.63 20.27
CA GLN A 23 12.42 -10.22 19.49
C GLN A 23 12.39 -10.84 18.07
N GLY A 24 13.19 -10.29 17.16
CA GLY A 24 13.22 -10.70 15.76
C GLY A 24 12.01 -10.31 14.92
N TYR A 25 11.93 -10.87 13.72
CA TYR A 25 10.81 -10.75 12.78
C TYR A 25 10.41 -12.16 12.34
N PHE A 26 9.17 -12.54 12.59
CA PHE A 26 8.69 -13.85 12.16
C PHE A 26 8.53 -13.90 10.62
N PRO A 27 8.92 -14.99 9.95
CA PRO A 27 8.78 -15.10 8.51
C PRO A 27 7.31 -15.01 8.06
N THR A 28 7.11 -14.32 6.94
CA THR A 28 5.84 -14.17 6.23
C THR A 28 6.15 -14.04 4.74
N HIS A 29 5.15 -14.11 3.86
CA HIS A 29 5.38 -14.07 2.40
C HIS A 29 6.09 -12.79 1.92
N ASP A 30 5.79 -11.62 2.51
CA ASP A 30 6.33 -10.31 2.12
C ASP A 30 7.00 -9.54 3.27
N GLY A 31 6.76 -9.90 4.53
CA GLY A 31 7.15 -9.06 5.66
C GLY A 31 8.66 -8.93 5.88
N GLU A 32 9.43 -10.01 5.67
CA GLU A 32 10.91 -9.92 5.71
C GLU A 32 11.45 -9.04 4.57
N TRP A 33 10.83 -9.13 3.38
CA TRP A 33 11.16 -8.27 2.25
C TRP A 33 10.86 -6.80 2.53
N ALA A 34 9.83 -6.50 3.33
CA ALA A 34 9.57 -5.13 3.76
C ALA A 34 10.71 -4.55 4.61
N VAL A 35 11.41 -5.37 5.42
CA VAL A 35 12.59 -4.94 6.18
C VAL A 35 13.77 -4.65 5.25
N VAL A 36 14.02 -5.53 4.27
CA VAL A 36 15.08 -5.34 3.25
C VAL A 36 14.83 -4.06 2.44
N ARG A 37 13.59 -3.85 1.98
CA ARG A 37 13.19 -2.64 1.23
C ARG A 37 13.31 -1.37 2.09
N LEU A 38 13.06 -1.43 3.40
CA LEU A 38 13.31 -0.28 4.28
C LEU A 38 14.79 0.06 4.39
N ALA A 39 15.66 -0.94 4.51
CA ALA A 39 17.11 -0.73 4.54
C ALA A 39 17.62 -0.10 3.23
N ASP A 40 17.08 -0.51 2.09
CA ASP A 40 17.42 0.09 0.80
C ASP A 40 16.81 1.48 0.58
N MET A 41 15.59 1.72 1.08
CA MET A 41 15.01 3.08 1.13
C MET A 41 15.89 4.03 1.93
N TYR A 42 16.40 3.58 3.09
CA TYR A 42 17.33 4.36 3.90
C TYR A 42 18.60 4.76 3.13
N ARG A 43 19.20 3.81 2.38
CA ARG A 43 20.36 4.10 1.51
C ARG A 43 19.99 5.11 0.41
N THR A 44 18.86 4.89 -0.25
CA THR A 44 18.41 5.71 -1.38
C THR A 44 18.16 7.15 -0.95
N VAL A 45 17.52 7.37 0.20
CA VAL A 45 17.31 8.71 0.77
C VAL A 45 18.61 9.34 1.26
N ARG A 46 19.51 8.55 1.88
CA ARG A 46 20.85 9.02 2.28
C ARG A 46 21.69 9.48 1.09
N ASP A 47 21.53 8.83 -0.06
CA ASP A 47 22.16 9.18 -1.33
C ASP A 47 21.46 10.39 -2.01
N LEU A 48 20.57 11.09 -1.30
CA LEU A 48 19.84 12.29 -1.72
C LEU A 48 18.96 12.07 -2.96
N GLN A 49 18.44 10.85 -3.11
CA GLN A 49 17.45 10.53 -4.13
C GLN A 49 16.05 10.77 -3.55
N ILE A 50 15.52 11.98 -3.76
CA ILE A 50 14.19 12.40 -3.30
C ILE A 50 13.42 12.96 -4.50
N PRO A 51 12.32 12.31 -4.93
CA PRO A 51 11.82 11.03 -4.42
C PRO A 51 12.76 9.85 -4.74
N ALA A 52 12.68 8.79 -3.95
CA ALA A 52 13.33 7.51 -4.23
C ALA A 52 12.72 6.86 -5.49
N ARG A 53 13.58 6.36 -6.39
CA ARG A 53 13.25 5.79 -7.71
C ARG A 53 13.96 4.46 -7.93
N TYR A 54 15.29 4.47 -7.78
CA TYR A 54 16.20 3.42 -8.20
C TYR A 54 16.98 2.89 -7.00
N SER A 55 16.86 1.59 -6.78
CA SER A 55 17.64 0.87 -5.79
C SER A 55 19.03 0.60 -6.33
N GLY A 56 20.07 1.08 -5.64
CA GLY A 56 21.47 0.84 -6.05
C GLY A 56 22.11 -0.41 -5.43
N TYR A 57 21.59 -0.89 -4.30
CA TYR A 57 22.21 -1.98 -3.53
C TYR A 57 21.61 -3.35 -3.88
N LEU A 58 20.30 -3.41 -4.15
CA LEU A 58 19.60 -4.66 -4.43
C LEU A 58 19.95 -5.21 -5.82
N ASN A 59 19.44 -6.41 -6.11
CA ASN A 59 19.79 -7.20 -7.29
C ASN A 59 21.32 -7.42 -7.39
N ALA A 60 21.91 -7.94 -6.32
CA ALA A 60 23.34 -8.22 -6.20
C ALA A 60 24.25 -7.01 -6.50
N GLY A 61 23.82 -5.80 -6.11
CA GLY A 61 24.54 -4.55 -6.37
C GLY A 61 24.45 -4.00 -7.80
N TYR A 62 23.68 -4.66 -8.69
CA TYR A 62 23.40 -4.16 -10.04
C TYR A 62 22.28 -3.11 -10.06
N GLY A 63 21.40 -3.12 -9.06
CA GLY A 63 20.31 -2.16 -8.94
C GLY A 63 19.17 -2.37 -9.94
N TYR A 64 18.03 -1.72 -9.67
CA TYR A 64 16.82 -1.72 -10.51
C TYR A 64 15.82 -0.65 -10.00
N PRO A 65 14.80 -0.24 -10.80
CA PRO A 65 13.90 0.87 -10.46
C PRO A 65 12.80 0.51 -9.44
N LEU A 66 13.17 -0.10 -8.32
CA LEU A 66 12.23 -0.61 -7.32
C LEU A 66 11.19 0.44 -6.86
N PHE A 67 11.64 1.58 -6.36
CA PHE A 67 10.75 2.59 -5.74
C PHE A 67 9.99 3.43 -6.76
N ASN A 68 10.28 3.27 -8.06
CA ASN A 68 9.46 3.84 -9.12
C ASN A 68 8.14 3.07 -9.32
N PHE A 69 8.07 1.80 -8.89
CA PHE A 69 6.92 0.91 -9.10
C PHE A 69 6.33 0.33 -7.81
N ALA A 70 7.18 -0.04 -6.85
CA ALA A 70 6.75 -0.44 -5.52
C ALA A 70 6.20 0.78 -4.78
N TYR A 71 5.07 0.60 -4.08
CA TYR A 71 4.50 1.63 -3.23
C TYR A 71 5.53 2.12 -2.17
N PRO A 72 5.93 3.40 -2.16
CA PRO A 72 7.09 3.82 -1.38
C PRO A 72 6.74 4.27 0.04
N PHE A 73 5.47 4.59 0.31
CA PHE A 73 5.07 5.29 1.53
C PHE A 73 5.30 4.50 2.83
N PRO A 74 5.07 3.18 2.90
CA PRO A 74 5.38 2.40 4.11
C PRO A 74 6.86 2.51 4.49
N TYR A 75 7.74 2.59 3.49
CA TYR A 75 9.18 2.69 3.70
C TYR A 75 9.60 4.11 4.12
N TYR A 76 9.00 5.16 3.54
CA TYR A 76 9.19 6.52 4.06
C TYR A 76 8.72 6.66 5.51
N MET A 77 7.57 6.08 5.87
CA MET A 77 7.11 6.03 7.27
C MET A 77 8.09 5.26 8.17
N GLY A 78 8.66 4.17 7.66
CA GLY A 78 9.65 3.36 8.37
C GLY A 78 10.97 4.09 8.63
N LEU A 79 11.29 5.17 7.91
CA LEU A 79 12.46 6.00 8.21
C LEU A 79 12.29 6.80 9.51
N ILE A 80 11.06 7.12 9.93
CA ILE A 80 10.82 7.93 11.12
C ILE A 80 11.27 7.21 12.40
N PRO A 81 10.89 5.93 12.66
CA PRO A 81 11.39 5.19 13.81
C PRO A 81 12.92 4.99 13.81
N LEU A 82 13.57 4.95 12.63
CA LEU A 82 15.03 4.86 12.54
C LEU A 82 15.73 6.09 13.13
N LEU A 83 15.11 7.27 13.09
CA LEU A 83 15.63 8.48 13.74
C LEU A 83 15.75 8.33 15.27
N PHE A 84 15.03 7.36 15.85
CA PHE A 84 15.06 7.04 17.28
C PHE A 84 15.85 5.76 17.59
N ASN A 85 16.67 5.28 16.65
CA ASN A 85 17.48 4.06 16.78
C ASN A 85 16.66 2.79 17.08
N ILE A 86 15.42 2.69 16.60
CA ILE A 86 14.55 1.51 16.78
C ILE A 86 15.03 0.32 15.94
N GLY A 87 15.86 0.55 14.92
CA GLY A 87 16.34 -0.47 13.99
C GLY A 87 15.35 -0.79 12.86
N PHE A 88 15.81 -1.45 11.80
CA PHE A 88 15.00 -1.75 10.60
C PHE A 88 13.86 -2.73 10.91
N VAL A 89 14.17 -3.82 11.61
CA VAL A 89 13.19 -4.82 12.06
C VAL A 89 12.15 -4.18 12.98
N GLY A 90 12.62 -3.42 13.98
CA GLY A 90 11.76 -2.73 14.93
C GLY A 90 10.84 -1.70 14.24
N SER A 91 11.36 -0.99 13.23
CA SER A 91 10.59 0.01 12.48
C SER A 91 9.42 -0.61 11.73
N ILE A 92 9.64 -1.70 10.97
CA ILE A 92 8.57 -2.39 10.25
C ILE A 92 7.55 -3.00 11.21
N LYS A 93 8.01 -3.64 12.30
CA LYS A 93 7.13 -4.19 13.32
C LYS A 93 6.29 -3.13 14.00
N LEU A 94 6.85 -1.94 14.25
CA LEU A 94 6.12 -0.82 14.82
C LEU A 94 5.00 -0.38 13.88
N LEU A 95 5.23 -0.32 12.56
CA LEU A 95 4.17 0.03 11.60
C LEU A 95 3.05 -1.02 11.57
N PHE A 96 3.38 -2.32 11.55
CA PHE A 96 2.36 -3.37 11.69
C PHE A 96 1.60 -3.26 13.02
N THR A 97 2.33 -3.07 14.11
CA THR A 97 1.77 -2.95 15.47
C THR A 97 0.82 -1.76 15.56
N LEU A 98 1.19 -0.59 15.03
CA LEU A 98 0.33 0.60 15.02
C LEU A 98 -0.87 0.44 14.10
N SER A 99 -0.76 -0.36 13.04
CA SER A 99 -1.86 -0.55 12.10
C SER A 99 -3.10 -1.19 12.75
N VAL A 100 -2.94 -2.05 13.75
CA VAL A 100 -4.06 -2.74 14.42
C VAL A 100 -4.90 -1.82 15.31
N PRO A 101 -4.36 -1.12 16.34
CA PRO A 101 -5.14 -0.23 17.18
C PRO A 101 -5.66 1.00 16.42
N LEU A 102 -4.91 1.53 15.45
CA LEU A 102 -5.37 2.68 14.66
C LEU A 102 -6.52 2.31 13.73
N SER A 103 -6.46 1.15 13.05
CA SER A 103 -7.56 0.67 12.21
C SER A 103 -8.83 0.40 13.04
N ALA A 104 -8.68 -0.18 14.24
CA ALA A 104 -9.77 -0.36 15.18
C ALA A 104 -10.39 0.98 15.63
N LEU A 105 -9.55 1.96 15.99
CA LEU A 105 -9.99 3.28 16.41
C LEU A 105 -10.74 4.03 15.31
N PHE A 106 -10.20 4.06 14.09
CA PHE A 106 -10.84 4.77 12.99
C PHE A 106 -12.10 4.07 12.50
N MET A 107 -12.15 2.74 12.54
CA MET A 107 -13.39 1.99 12.33
C MET A 107 -14.46 2.34 13.36
N TYR A 108 -14.10 2.39 14.64
CA TYR A 108 -15.01 2.85 15.69
C TYR A 108 -15.53 4.26 15.42
N LEU A 109 -14.63 5.22 15.13
CA LEU A 109 -15.01 6.61 14.89
C LEU A 109 -15.93 6.75 13.68
N PHE A 110 -15.63 6.05 12.60
CA PHE A 110 -16.44 6.04 11.40
C PHE A 110 -17.83 5.46 11.66
N SER A 111 -17.91 4.22 12.13
CA SER A 111 -19.17 3.50 12.35
C SER A 111 -20.05 4.19 13.39
N LYS A 112 -19.47 4.64 14.51
CA LYS A 112 -20.18 5.43 15.53
C LYS A 112 -20.80 6.68 14.94
N LYS A 113 -20.07 7.38 14.06
CA LYS A 113 -20.55 8.61 13.46
C LYS A 113 -21.64 8.35 12.42
N LEU A 114 -21.45 7.34 11.58
CA LEU A 114 -22.42 6.95 10.56
C LEU A 114 -23.75 6.51 11.18
N TRP A 115 -23.69 5.69 12.23
CA TRP A 115 -24.88 5.08 12.86
C TRP A 115 -25.35 5.76 14.13
N LYS A 116 -24.68 6.84 14.56
CA LYS A 116 -24.99 7.62 15.77
C LYS A 116 -25.10 6.76 17.04
N SER A 117 -24.31 5.69 17.14
CA SER A 117 -24.35 4.74 18.26
C SER A 117 -22.94 4.35 18.71
N ASN A 118 -22.68 4.41 20.02
CA ASN A 118 -21.41 3.95 20.59
C ASN A 118 -21.22 2.44 20.37
N TRP A 119 -22.29 1.65 20.53
CA TRP A 119 -22.26 0.20 20.34
C TRP A 119 -22.00 -0.18 18.89
N ALA A 120 -22.59 0.57 17.94
CA ALA A 120 -22.31 0.37 16.53
C ALA A 120 -20.80 0.51 16.24
N GLY A 121 -20.17 1.57 16.78
CA GLY A 121 -18.73 1.76 16.67
C GLY A 121 -17.91 0.62 17.29
N ILE A 122 -18.22 0.21 18.52
CA ILE A 122 -17.44 -0.81 19.24
C ILE A 122 -17.52 -2.14 18.50
N ILE A 123 -18.73 -2.57 18.12
CA ILE A 123 -18.96 -3.84 17.43
C ILE A 123 -18.28 -3.82 16.06
N SER A 124 -18.38 -2.73 15.30
CA SER A 124 -17.67 -2.61 14.03
C SER A 124 -16.16 -2.75 14.22
N ALA A 125 -15.58 -2.11 15.24
CA ALA A 125 -14.14 -2.19 15.48
C ALA A 125 -13.69 -3.62 15.84
N VAL A 126 -14.44 -4.35 16.67
CA VAL A 126 -14.16 -5.76 17.00
C VAL A 126 -14.25 -6.64 15.76
N VAL A 127 -15.35 -6.57 15.01
CA VAL A 127 -15.56 -7.38 13.80
C VAL A 127 -14.49 -7.08 12.73
N TYR A 128 -14.01 -5.85 12.66
CA TYR A 128 -12.97 -5.41 11.73
C TYR A 128 -11.59 -5.99 12.07
N VAL A 129 -11.18 -5.95 13.35
CA VAL A 129 -9.90 -6.49 13.81
C VAL A 129 -9.90 -8.03 13.76
N TYR A 130 -11.00 -8.65 14.16
CA TYR A 130 -11.14 -10.10 14.27
C TYR A 130 -11.80 -10.75 13.05
N ALA A 131 -11.45 -10.26 11.86
CA ALA A 131 -11.71 -10.96 10.61
C ALA A 131 -10.55 -11.93 10.31
N PRO A 132 -10.80 -13.18 9.88
CA PRO A 132 -9.72 -14.15 9.61
C PRO A 132 -8.68 -13.62 8.62
N TYR A 133 -9.13 -12.91 7.57
CA TYR A 133 -8.23 -12.31 6.59
C TYR A 133 -7.28 -11.25 7.18
N ARG A 134 -7.67 -10.56 8.26
CA ARG A 134 -6.78 -9.63 8.97
C ARG A 134 -5.63 -10.39 9.64
N MET A 135 -5.86 -11.61 10.12
CA MET A 135 -4.80 -12.46 10.66
C MET A 135 -3.90 -13.00 9.54
N VAL A 136 -4.48 -13.37 8.40
CA VAL A 136 -3.71 -13.80 7.21
C VAL A 136 -2.77 -12.69 6.76
N ASP A 137 -3.28 -11.45 6.67
CA ASP A 137 -2.50 -10.28 6.30
C ASP A 137 -1.31 -10.04 7.24
N LEU A 138 -1.54 -10.15 8.55
CA LEU A 138 -0.54 -9.86 9.58
C LEU A 138 0.49 -10.98 9.82
N PHE A 139 0.07 -12.25 9.74
CA PHE A 139 0.88 -13.38 10.23
C PHE A 139 1.26 -14.40 9.17
N VAL A 140 0.65 -14.33 7.99
CA VAL A 140 0.99 -15.23 6.88
C VAL A 140 1.64 -14.43 5.75
N ARG A 141 0.93 -13.40 5.27
CA ARG A 141 1.38 -12.59 4.14
C ARG A 141 2.39 -11.53 4.55
N GLY A 142 2.17 -10.83 5.66
CA GLY A 142 3.01 -9.71 6.07
C GLY A 142 2.98 -8.55 5.06
N SER A 143 1.80 -8.22 4.51
CA SER A 143 1.67 -7.09 3.57
C SER A 143 1.53 -5.77 4.34
N ILE A 144 2.64 -5.05 4.50
CA ILE A 144 2.64 -3.79 5.25
C ILE A 144 1.75 -2.72 4.59
N GLY A 145 1.69 -2.71 3.26
CA GLY A 145 0.84 -1.79 2.51
C GLY A 145 -0.64 -2.02 2.79
N GLU A 146 -1.10 -3.28 2.76
CA GLU A 146 -2.50 -3.60 3.09
C GLU A 146 -2.81 -3.29 4.55
N SER A 147 -1.92 -3.67 5.46
CA SER A 147 -2.03 -3.43 6.89
C SER A 147 -2.26 -1.95 7.21
N LEU A 148 -1.50 -1.03 6.58
CA LEU A 148 -1.67 0.42 6.72
C LEU A 148 -2.90 0.95 5.97
N ALA A 149 -3.26 0.39 4.82
CA ALA A 149 -4.47 0.76 4.09
C ALA A 149 -5.74 0.54 4.94
N PHE A 150 -5.78 -0.54 5.73
CA PHE A 150 -6.86 -0.79 6.70
C PHE A 150 -6.99 0.28 7.80
N VAL A 151 -5.95 1.06 8.06
CA VAL A 151 -6.04 2.26 8.91
C VAL A 151 -6.67 3.43 8.15
N ILE A 152 -6.24 3.62 6.90
CA ILE A 152 -6.57 4.79 6.10
C ILE A 152 -8.04 4.77 5.66
N PHE A 153 -8.59 3.62 5.27
CA PHE A 153 -9.96 3.60 4.72
C PHE A 153 -11.03 4.07 5.70
N PRO A 154 -11.14 3.53 6.93
CA PRO A 154 -12.18 4.00 7.84
C PRO A 154 -12.04 5.50 8.13
N LEU A 155 -10.80 6.01 8.16
CA LEU A 155 -10.54 7.43 8.36
C LEU A 155 -11.00 8.30 7.18
N LEU A 156 -10.78 7.88 5.93
CA LEU A 156 -11.29 8.57 4.73
C LEU A 156 -12.82 8.67 4.75
N PHE A 157 -13.51 7.58 5.10
CA PHE A 157 -14.98 7.58 5.20
C PHE A 157 -15.48 8.46 6.37
N TYR A 158 -14.80 8.43 7.51
CA TYR A 158 -15.08 9.33 8.63
C TYR A 158 -14.92 10.82 8.24
N LEU A 159 -13.87 11.15 7.46
CA LEU A 159 -13.62 12.50 6.97
C LEU A 159 -14.64 12.93 5.91
N ALA A 160 -15.09 12.03 5.04
CA ALA A 160 -16.19 12.32 4.12
C ALA A 160 -17.45 12.78 4.88
N LEU A 161 -17.80 12.11 5.97
CA LEU A 161 -18.88 12.58 6.85
C LEU A 161 -18.56 13.95 7.50
N LYS A 162 -17.30 14.26 7.81
CA LYS A 162 -16.90 15.56 8.38
C LYS A 162 -16.99 16.70 7.38
N ILE A 163 -16.67 16.45 6.11
CA ILE A 163 -16.80 17.43 5.02
C ILE A 163 -18.27 17.85 4.87
N VAL A 164 -19.21 16.89 4.92
CA VAL A 164 -20.65 17.15 4.84
C VAL A 164 -21.16 17.95 6.06
N GLU A 165 -20.70 17.61 7.27
CA GLU A 165 -21.10 18.30 8.50
C GLU A 165 -20.57 19.74 8.58
N LYS A 166 -19.36 19.98 8.07
CA LYS A 166 -18.67 21.27 8.16
C LYS A 166 -18.24 21.72 6.75
N PRO A 167 -19.19 22.08 5.87
CA PRO A 167 -18.92 22.35 4.46
C PRO A 167 -17.99 23.55 4.22
N LYS A 168 -17.94 24.49 5.17
CA LYS A 168 -17.08 25.68 5.13
C LYS A 168 -15.66 25.44 5.67
N SER A 169 -15.37 24.26 6.23
CA SER A 169 -14.08 23.96 6.85
C SER A 169 -13.11 23.39 5.82
N VAL A 170 -11.94 24.02 5.66
CA VAL A 170 -10.87 23.55 4.76
C VAL A 170 -10.07 22.37 5.32
N TYR A 171 -10.06 22.19 6.65
CA TYR A 171 -9.26 21.14 7.30
C TYR A 171 -9.65 19.70 6.90
N SER A 172 -10.95 19.38 6.82
CA SER A 172 -11.38 18.01 6.50
C SER A 172 -11.06 17.63 5.05
N PRO A 173 -11.33 18.50 4.03
CA PRO A 173 -10.87 18.25 2.66
C PRO A 173 -9.36 18.10 2.54
N VAL A 174 -8.57 18.98 3.17
CA VAL A 174 -7.10 18.90 3.12
C VAL A 174 -6.58 17.60 3.73
N LEU A 175 -7.06 17.22 4.92
CA LEU A 175 -6.65 15.96 5.55
C LEU A 175 -7.11 14.75 4.73
N PHE A 176 -8.29 14.83 4.08
CA PHE A 176 -8.75 13.80 3.16
C PHE A 176 -7.81 13.67 1.95
N SER A 177 -7.36 14.78 1.35
CA SER A 177 -6.39 14.77 0.25
C SER A 177 -5.09 14.10 0.63
N ILE A 178 -4.54 14.47 1.79
CA ILE A 178 -3.31 13.88 2.31
C ILE A 178 -3.49 12.37 2.46
N LEU A 179 -4.54 11.92 3.16
CA LEU A 179 -4.79 10.49 3.36
C LEU A 179 -5.09 9.73 2.07
N PHE A 180 -5.72 10.36 1.09
CA PHE A 180 -5.94 9.76 -0.22
C PHE A 180 -4.63 9.60 -0.99
N ALA A 181 -3.73 10.59 -0.93
CA ALA A 181 -2.38 10.48 -1.44
C ALA A 181 -1.58 9.39 -0.72
N LEU A 182 -1.72 9.30 0.60
CA LEU A 182 -1.08 8.25 1.40
C LEU A 182 -1.59 6.87 0.97
N LEU A 183 -2.89 6.71 0.72
CA LEU A 183 -3.45 5.45 0.26
C LEU A 183 -2.82 5.01 -1.07
N ILE A 184 -2.73 5.92 -2.04
CA ILE A 184 -2.08 5.70 -3.33
C ILE A 184 -0.63 5.24 -3.14
N GLY A 185 0.14 5.97 -2.32
CA GLY A 185 1.54 5.63 -2.04
C GLY A 185 1.75 4.44 -1.10
N THR A 186 0.70 3.94 -0.45
CA THR A 186 0.77 2.84 0.52
C THR A 186 0.50 1.49 -0.14
N HIS A 187 -0.48 1.39 -1.03
CA HIS A 187 -0.77 0.15 -1.74
C HIS A 187 -1.67 0.38 -2.97
N ASN A 188 -1.14 0.08 -4.15
CA ASN A 188 -1.82 0.36 -5.44
C ASN A 188 -3.13 -0.41 -5.60
N ILE A 189 -3.12 -1.73 -5.36
CA ILE A 189 -4.32 -2.58 -5.51
C ILE A 189 -5.45 -2.13 -4.56
N MET A 190 -5.11 -1.89 -3.30
CA MET A 190 -6.02 -1.36 -2.28
C MET A 190 -6.63 -0.01 -2.67
N THR A 191 -5.86 0.87 -3.32
CA THR A 191 -6.38 2.11 -3.90
C THR A 191 -7.42 1.83 -4.99
N VAL A 192 -7.09 0.97 -5.97
CA VAL A 192 -7.99 0.61 -7.08
C VAL A 192 -9.30 0.02 -6.56
N LEU A 193 -9.23 -0.82 -5.54
CA LEU A 193 -10.40 -1.48 -4.97
C LEU A 193 -11.26 -0.52 -4.13
N PHE A 194 -10.66 0.25 -3.22
CA PHE A 194 -11.45 1.07 -2.28
C PHE A 194 -11.91 2.42 -2.85
N THR A 195 -11.24 2.95 -3.89
CA THR A 195 -11.61 4.26 -4.47
C THR A 195 -13.03 4.25 -5.07
N PRO A 196 -13.46 3.25 -5.87
CA PRO A 196 -14.84 3.18 -6.35
C PRO A 196 -15.88 3.14 -5.21
N LEU A 197 -15.60 2.38 -4.15
CA LEU A 197 -16.46 2.32 -2.96
C LEU A 197 -16.54 3.69 -2.25
N LEU A 198 -15.41 4.38 -2.11
CA LEU A 198 -15.35 5.71 -1.51
C LEU A 198 -16.07 6.77 -2.36
N LEU A 199 -15.91 6.74 -3.69
CA LEU A 199 -16.61 7.62 -4.62
C LEU A 199 -18.12 7.41 -4.57
N LEU A 200 -18.58 6.16 -4.54
CA LEU A 200 -19.99 5.84 -4.41
C LEU A 200 -20.55 6.34 -3.07
N PHE A 201 -19.83 6.14 -1.96
CA PHE A 201 -20.23 6.66 -0.66
C PHE A 201 -20.33 8.19 -0.65
N VAL A 202 -19.32 8.88 -1.22
CA VAL A 202 -19.32 10.33 -1.37
C VAL A 202 -20.49 10.81 -2.24
N LEU A 203 -20.77 10.13 -3.35
CA LEU A 203 -21.91 10.46 -4.23
C LEU A 203 -23.23 10.36 -3.47
N VAL A 204 -23.44 9.28 -2.70
CA VAL A 204 -24.65 9.13 -1.89
C VAL A 204 -24.75 10.27 -0.87
N LEU A 205 -23.66 10.67 -0.23
CA LEU A 205 -23.65 11.82 0.69
C LEU A 205 -23.99 13.15 0.00
N ILE A 206 -23.44 13.41 -1.18
CA ILE A 206 -23.72 14.63 -1.96
C ILE A 206 -25.21 14.69 -2.33
N VAL A 207 -25.76 13.58 -2.84
CA VAL A 207 -27.14 13.53 -3.34
C VAL A 207 -28.16 13.63 -2.19
N THR A 208 -27.88 12.98 -1.06
CA THR A 208 -28.88 12.81 0.02
C THR A 208 -28.73 13.76 1.20
N LYS A 209 -27.55 14.37 1.40
CA LYS A 209 -27.28 15.24 2.56
C LYS A 209 -27.05 16.69 2.18
N ASN A 210 -26.08 16.97 1.31
CA ASN A 210 -25.75 18.33 0.93
C ASN A 210 -25.10 18.36 -0.44
N LYS A 211 -25.78 18.90 -1.46
CA LYS A 211 -25.23 18.96 -2.81
C LYS A 211 -24.03 19.89 -2.91
N GLN A 212 -23.94 20.96 -2.11
CA GLN A 212 -22.92 22.01 -2.25
C GLN A 212 -21.49 21.53 -1.95
N VAL A 213 -21.32 20.40 -1.27
CA VAL A 213 -20.00 19.86 -0.89
C VAL A 213 -19.26 19.14 -2.02
N TRP A 214 -19.89 18.99 -3.21
CA TRP A 214 -19.24 18.35 -4.35
C TRP A 214 -17.91 19.01 -4.72
N ARG A 215 -17.81 20.35 -4.58
CA ARG A 215 -16.58 21.11 -4.82
C ARG A 215 -15.49 20.75 -3.84
N SER A 216 -15.83 20.58 -2.57
CA SER A 216 -14.89 20.18 -1.52
C SER A 216 -14.35 18.77 -1.76
N PHE A 217 -15.19 17.84 -2.21
CA PHE A 217 -14.74 16.50 -2.58
C PHE A 217 -13.91 16.50 -3.86
N LEU A 218 -14.32 17.23 -4.89
CA LEU A 218 -13.53 17.36 -6.12
C LEU A 218 -12.14 17.91 -5.83
N PHE A 219 -12.08 19.01 -5.07
CA PHE A 219 -10.82 19.55 -4.55
C PHE A 219 -10.02 18.49 -3.79
N ALA A 220 -10.67 17.77 -2.87
CA ALA A 220 -9.98 16.80 -2.03
C ALA A 220 -9.35 15.65 -2.85
N PHE A 221 -10.08 15.11 -3.83
CA PHE A 221 -9.59 14.06 -4.72
C PHE A 221 -8.50 14.56 -5.67
N LEU A 222 -8.72 15.68 -6.37
CA LEU A 222 -7.71 16.23 -7.30
C LEU A 222 -6.40 16.56 -6.58
N LEU A 223 -6.48 17.14 -5.38
CA LEU A 223 -5.31 17.44 -4.59
C LEU A 223 -4.62 16.17 -4.07
N GLY A 224 -5.37 15.12 -3.71
CA GLY A 224 -4.79 13.84 -3.32
C GLY A 224 -4.11 13.09 -4.47
N ILE A 225 -4.67 13.18 -5.69
CA ILE A 225 -4.04 12.67 -6.92
C ILE A 225 -2.77 13.47 -7.24
N GLY A 226 -2.84 14.79 -7.10
CA GLY A 226 -1.68 15.68 -7.33
C GLY A 226 -0.55 15.45 -6.32
N LEU A 227 -0.87 15.28 -5.03
CA LEU A 227 0.10 15.01 -3.97
C LEU A 227 0.86 13.68 -4.12
N SER A 228 0.25 12.69 -4.77
CA SER A 228 0.88 11.39 -5.01
C SER A 228 1.44 11.27 -6.44
N ALA A 229 1.39 12.36 -7.23
CA ALA A 229 1.78 12.35 -8.64
C ALA A 229 3.23 11.92 -8.84
N PHE A 230 4.14 12.31 -7.93
CA PHE A 230 5.54 11.90 -7.94
C PHE A 230 5.69 10.37 -8.04
N PHE A 231 4.73 9.59 -7.54
CA PHE A 231 4.76 8.14 -7.57
C PHE A 231 3.91 7.55 -8.69
N TRP A 232 2.58 7.80 -8.71
CA TRP A 232 1.69 7.05 -9.59
C TRP A 232 1.91 7.38 -11.07
N LEU A 233 2.27 8.63 -11.41
CA LEU A 233 2.42 9.06 -12.79
C LEU A 233 3.61 8.38 -13.48
N PRO A 234 4.84 8.39 -12.91
CA PRO A 234 5.95 7.63 -13.47
C PRO A 234 5.72 6.12 -13.39
N ALA A 235 5.14 5.59 -12.30
CA ALA A 235 4.83 4.17 -12.18
C ALA A 235 3.96 3.64 -13.33
N LEU A 236 2.97 4.44 -13.80
CA LEU A 236 2.12 4.06 -14.93
C LEU A 236 2.76 4.36 -16.28
N SER A 237 3.37 5.54 -16.45
CA SER A 237 3.93 5.96 -17.74
C SER A 237 5.17 5.16 -18.13
N GLU A 238 5.99 4.74 -17.17
CA GLU A 238 7.23 3.98 -17.39
C GLU A 238 7.04 2.47 -17.21
N LYS A 239 5.82 1.98 -16.92
CA LYS A 239 5.52 0.55 -16.76
C LYS A 239 5.92 -0.28 -17.98
N HIS A 240 5.79 0.28 -19.18
CA HIS A 240 6.12 -0.39 -20.44
C HIS A 240 7.62 -0.72 -20.60
N LEU A 241 8.47 -0.33 -19.65
CA LEU A 241 9.90 -0.59 -19.65
C LEU A 241 10.32 -1.77 -18.78
N ILE A 242 9.40 -2.42 -18.06
CA ILE A 242 9.68 -3.49 -17.10
C ILE A 242 8.87 -4.75 -17.40
N TRP A 243 9.34 -5.91 -16.93
CA TRP A 243 8.72 -7.22 -17.19
C TRP A 243 7.24 -7.33 -16.77
N LEU A 244 6.77 -6.53 -15.80
CA LEU A 244 5.37 -6.45 -15.43
C LEU A 244 4.43 -6.05 -16.59
N SER A 245 4.92 -5.36 -17.63
CA SER A 245 4.08 -5.05 -18.80
C SER A 245 3.78 -6.27 -19.68
N GLU A 246 4.66 -7.26 -19.67
CA GLU A 246 4.60 -8.42 -20.56
C GLU A 246 4.07 -9.68 -19.86
N THR A 247 4.45 -9.86 -18.59
CA THR A 247 4.18 -11.11 -17.86
C THR A 247 3.40 -10.82 -16.57
N PRO A 248 2.21 -11.43 -16.38
CA PRO A 248 1.49 -11.33 -15.12
C PRO A 248 2.25 -12.05 -14.00
N ILE A 249 2.22 -11.49 -12.80
CA ILE A 249 2.87 -12.05 -11.60
C ILE A 249 2.36 -13.47 -11.27
N ALA A 250 1.09 -13.75 -11.56
CA ALA A 250 0.50 -15.05 -11.30
C ALA A 250 -0.66 -15.35 -12.25
N ASP A 251 -0.91 -16.64 -12.53
CA ASP A 251 -2.11 -17.07 -13.23
C ASP A 251 -3.34 -16.94 -12.29
N ARG A 252 -4.16 -15.92 -12.57
CA ARG A 252 -5.42 -15.64 -11.84
C ARG A 252 -6.34 -16.86 -11.75
N SER A 253 -6.32 -17.74 -12.76
CA SER A 253 -7.24 -18.89 -12.84
C SER A 253 -7.11 -19.84 -11.63
N LEU A 254 -5.92 -19.89 -11.03
CA LEU A 254 -5.58 -20.74 -9.89
C LEU A 254 -6.04 -20.17 -8.54
N TYR A 255 -6.38 -18.88 -8.47
CA TYR A 255 -6.63 -18.16 -7.22
C TYR A 255 -8.11 -17.78 -7.00
N PHE A 256 -9.01 -18.22 -7.86
CA PHE A 256 -10.44 -18.11 -7.59
C PHE A 256 -10.85 -19.00 -6.42
N VAL A 257 -11.78 -18.51 -5.61
CA VAL A 257 -12.21 -19.14 -4.35
C VAL A 257 -13.37 -20.09 -4.61
N SER A 258 -13.36 -21.25 -3.95
CA SER A 258 -14.51 -22.16 -3.89
C SER A 258 -15.43 -21.84 -2.71
N LEU A 259 -16.71 -22.23 -2.80
CA LEU A 259 -17.67 -21.96 -1.73
C LEU A 259 -17.26 -22.62 -0.40
N GLN A 260 -16.67 -23.82 -0.48
CA GLN A 260 -16.15 -24.53 0.68
C GLN A 260 -15.02 -23.75 1.36
N GLN A 261 -14.04 -23.25 0.61
CA GLN A 261 -12.94 -22.45 1.15
C GLN A 261 -13.41 -21.13 1.78
N LEU A 262 -14.51 -20.55 1.28
CA LEU A 262 -15.08 -19.32 1.83
C LEU A 262 -15.79 -19.55 3.17
N VAL A 263 -16.47 -20.69 3.34
CA VAL A 263 -17.38 -20.94 4.48
C VAL A 263 -16.79 -21.85 5.55
N VAL A 264 -15.94 -22.81 5.19
CA VAL A 264 -15.35 -23.76 6.14
C VAL A 264 -14.11 -23.13 6.77
N PRO A 265 -14.05 -23.01 8.11
CA PRO A 265 -12.84 -22.55 8.78
C PRO A 265 -11.65 -23.45 8.49
N SER A 266 -10.54 -22.85 8.09
CA SER A 266 -9.25 -23.50 7.93
C SER A 266 -8.13 -22.53 8.28
N TRP A 267 -6.91 -23.03 8.46
CA TRP A 267 -5.73 -22.19 8.67
C TRP A 267 -4.49 -22.87 8.11
N GLY A 268 -3.56 -22.06 7.62
CA GLY A 268 -2.33 -22.50 6.99
C GLY A 268 -1.43 -21.30 6.69
N TYR A 269 -0.16 -21.55 6.41
CA TYR A 269 0.85 -20.53 6.16
C TYR A 269 1.41 -20.58 4.74
N ALA A 270 1.20 -21.67 3.98
CA ALA A 270 1.67 -21.78 2.61
C ALA A 270 0.84 -20.91 1.64
N PRO A 271 1.30 -20.72 0.40
CA PRO A 271 0.46 -20.19 -0.67
C PRO A 271 -0.84 -21.00 -0.82
N PRO A 272 -1.99 -20.38 -1.17
CA PRO A 272 -3.28 -21.07 -1.18
C PRO A 272 -3.40 -22.23 -2.17
N THR A 273 -2.50 -22.29 -3.16
CA THR A 273 -2.43 -23.34 -4.18
C THR A 273 -1.66 -24.57 -3.71
N GLU A 274 -1.08 -24.54 -2.52
CA GLU A 274 -0.22 -25.59 -1.96
C GLU A 274 -0.86 -26.26 -0.74
N LEU A 275 -0.32 -27.43 -0.36
CA LEU A 275 -0.72 -28.10 0.88
C LEU A 275 -0.36 -27.24 2.09
N GLY A 276 -1.33 -27.05 3.00
CA GLY A 276 -1.16 -26.12 4.11
C GLY A 276 -1.31 -24.64 3.73
N GLY A 277 -1.92 -24.36 2.58
CA GLY A 277 -2.23 -23.02 2.11
C GLY A 277 -3.10 -22.21 3.08
N PHE A 278 -2.90 -20.90 3.12
CA PHE A 278 -3.71 -20.04 3.99
C PHE A 278 -5.18 -19.97 3.59
N SER A 279 -6.02 -19.58 4.55
CA SER A 279 -7.46 -19.65 4.40
C SER A 279 -8.07 -18.44 3.69
N TYR A 280 -9.03 -18.71 2.80
CA TYR A 280 -9.97 -17.72 2.27
C TYR A 280 -11.24 -17.58 3.12
N HIS A 281 -11.30 -18.23 4.28
CA HIS A 281 -12.48 -18.25 5.12
C HIS A 281 -12.88 -16.84 5.56
N MET A 282 -14.13 -16.48 5.32
CA MET A 282 -14.67 -15.15 5.64
C MET A 282 -14.88 -14.93 7.14
N GLY A 283 -15.03 -16.00 7.92
CA GLY A 283 -15.43 -15.95 9.33
C GLY A 283 -16.92 -16.27 9.51
N ILE A 284 -17.26 -17.24 10.35
CA ILE A 284 -18.68 -17.62 10.58
C ILE A 284 -19.51 -16.43 11.07
N ALA A 285 -18.98 -15.65 12.02
CA ALA A 285 -19.67 -14.45 12.51
C ALA A 285 -19.92 -13.43 11.40
N GLN A 286 -18.94 -13.21 10.53
CA GLN A 286 -18.98 -12.28 9.41
C GLN A 286 -20.02 -12.73 8.37
N ILE A 287 -20.08 -14.04 8.07
CA ILE A 287 -21.10 -14.63 7.20
C ILE A 287 -22.50 -14.39 7.78
N LEU A 288 -22.72 -14.68 9.07
CA LEU A 288 -24.01 -14.46 9.72
C LEU A 288 -24.42 -12.98 9.73
N ILE A 289 -23.49 -12.07 9.96
CA ILE A 289 -23.73 -10.62 9.86
C ILE A 289 -24.17 -10.24 8.44
N PHE A 290 -23.46 -10.75 7.42
CA PHE A 290 -23.82 -10.50 6.03
C PHE A 290 -25.23 -11.03 5.71
N LEU A 291 -25.56 -12.26 6.08
CA LEU A 291 -26.87 -12.86 5.85
C LEU A 291 -28.00 -12.11 6.56
N LEU A 292 -27.79 -11.67 7.80
CA LEU A 292 -28.75 -10.82 8.51
C LEU A 292 -28.95 -9.47 7.80
N SER A 293 -27.86 -8.84 7.35
CA SER A 293 -27.93 -7.60 6.58
C SER A 293 -28.68 -7.77 5.26
N LEU A 294 -28.52 -8.93 4.61
CA LEU A 294 -29.20 -9.30 3.37
C LEU A 294 -30.70 -9.45 3.62
N GLY A 295 -31.11 -10.20 4.63
CA GLY A 295 -32.52 -10.33 5.01
C GLY A 295 -33.18 -8.99 5.32
N MET A 296 -32.50 -8.11 6.05
CA MET A 296 -32.98 -6.74 6.31
C MET A 296 -33.10 -5.91 5.02
N SER A 297 -32.09 -5.97 4.15
CA SER A 297 -32.06 -5.23 2.89
C SER A 297 -33.17 -5.68 1.93
N LEU A 298 -33.43 -6.99 1.83
CA LEU A 298 -34.52 -7.56 1.04
C LEU A 298 -35.88 -7.08 1.54
N ARG A 299 -36.08 -7.00 2.86
CA ARG A 299 -37.29 -6.41 3.44
C ARG A 299 -37.46 -4.93 3.08
N PHE A 300 -36.38 -4.17 2.98
CA PHE A 300 -36.44 -2.75 2.61
C PHE A 300 -36.71 -2.52 1.12
N LEU A 301 -36.40 -3.50 0.25
CA LEU A 301 -36.76 -3.43 -1.17
C LEU A 301 -38.27 -3.27 -1.38
N VAL A 302 -39.10 -3.95 -0.58
CA VAL A 302 -40.56 -3.87 -0.65
C VAL A 302 -41.15 -2.68 0.13
N SER A 303 -40.32 -1.93 0.87
CA SER A 303 -40.78 -0.75 1.60
C SER A 303 -40.98 0.45 0.67
N LYS A 304 -42.16 1.11 0.76
CA LYS A 304 -42.50 2.32 -0.01
C LYS A 304 -41.74 3.58 0.43
N LYS A 305 -41.24 3.61 1.67
CA LYS A 305 -40.44 4.72 2.22
C LYS A 305 -39.21 4.14 2.91
N ARG A 306 -38.04 4.76 2.68
CA ARG A 306 -36.76 4.31 3.22
C ARG A 306 -36.04 5.49 3.87
N THR A 307 -35.46 5.25 5.03
CA THR A 307 -34.55 6.19 5.70
C THR A 307 -33.19 6.21 4.99
N PHE A 308 -32.39 7.24 5.25
CA PHE A 308 -31.03 7.31 4.71
C PHE A 308 -30.17 6.13 5.17
N GLU A 309 -30.28 5.75 6.44
CA GLU A 309 -29.52 4.66 7.03
C GLU A 309 -29.90 3.31 6.40
N GLU A 310 -31.17 3.09 6.07
CA GLU A 310 -31.65 1.90 5.36
C GLU A 310 -31.14 1.85 3.92
N LEU A 311 -31.12 2.98 3.22
CA LEU A 311 -30.55 3.06 1.87
C LEU A 311 -29.05 2.73 1.87
N ILE A 312 -28.29 3.29 2.82
CA ILE A 312 -26.86 2.99 2.97
C ILE A 312 -26.66 1.49 3.26
N LEU A 313 -27.45 0.90 4.17
CA LEU A 313 -27.38 -0.54 4.42
C LEU A 313 -27.54 -1.34 3.13
N MET A 314 -28.60 -1.07 2.36
CA MET A 314 -28.88 -1.81 1.13
C MET A 314 -27.73 -1.70 0.12
N VAL A 315 -27.17 -0.50 -0.04
CA VAL A 315 -26.02 -0.26 -0.92
C VAL A 315 -24.80 -1.05 -0.43
N LEU A 316 -24.45 -0.96 0.86
CA LEU A 316 -23.30 -1.66 1.42
C LEU A 316 -23.47 -3.19 1.34
N THR A 317 -24.65 -3.72 1.64
CA THR A 317 -24.95 -5.15 1.51
C THR A 317 -24.85 -5.61 0.06
N GLY A 318 -25.36 -4.83 -0.90
CA GLY A 318 -25.22 -5.12 -2.33
C GLY A 318 -23.76 -5.16 -2.77
N ILE A 319 -22.95 -4.19 -2.34
CA ILE A 319 -21.51 -4.16 -2.65
C ILE A 319 -20.77 -5.33 -2.00
N THR A 320 -21.11 -5.71 -0.76
CA THR A 320 -20.54 -6.91 -0.13
C THR A 320 -20.86 -8.15 -0.96
N GLY A 321 -22.08 -8.28 -1.47
CA GLY A 321 -22.46 -9.38 -2.37
C GLY A 321 -21.67 -9.38 -3.67
N ILE A 322 -21.44 -8.21 -4.28
CA ILE A 322 -20.59 -8.06 -5.47
C ILE A 322 -19.15 -8.45 -5.16
N ALA A 323 -18.57 -8.00 -4.04
CA ALA A 323 -17.22 -8.33 -3.64
C ALA A 323 -17.04 -9.85 -3.40
N ILE A 324 -18.03 -10.50 -2.78
CA ILE A 324 -18.07 -11.96 -2.64
C ILE A 324 -18.14 -12.63 -4.02
N PHE A 325 -19.02 -12.16 -4.91
CA PHE A 325 -19.14 -12.70 -6.27
C PHE A 325 -17.82 -12.60 -7.07
N MET A 326 -17.10 -11.49 -6.93
CA MET A 326 -15.81 -11.25 -7.59
C MET A 326 -14.70 -12.23 -7.19
N MET A 327 -14.86 -12.96 -6.08
CA MET A 327 -13.91 -14.01 -5.66
C MET A 327 -14.08 -15.32 -6.43
N PHE A 328 -15.22 -15.54 -7.11
CA PHE A 328 -15.52 -16.79 -7.80
C PHE A 328 -15.16 -16.73 -9.29
N ARG A 329 -14.80 -17.88 -9.88
CA ARG A 329 -14.39 -18.01 -11.29
C ARG A 329 -15.41 -17.45 -12.30
N ILE A 330 -16.70 -17.49 -11.97
CA ILE A 330 -17.78 -16.94 -12.81
C ILE A 330 -17.58 -15.44 -13.08
N SER A 331 -16.93 -14.70 -12.17
CA SER A 331 -16.63 -13.27 -12.32
C SER A 331 -15.42 -12.96 -13.21
N SER A 332 -14.71 -13.97 -13.71
CA SER A 332 -13.46 -13.82 -14.49
C SER A 332 -13.57 -12.82 -15.66
N PHE A 333 -14.73 -12.73 -16.32
CA PHE A 333 -14.95 -11.76 -17.40
C PHE A 333 -14.82 -10.30 -16.92
N ILE A 334 -15.23 -9.98 -15.69
CA ILE A 334 -15.14 -8.63 -15.13
C ILE A 334 -13.67 -8.24 -14.93
N TRP A 335 -12.88 -9.17 -14.38
CA TRP A 335 -11.45 -9.00 -14.20
C TRP A 335 -10.71 -8.79 -15.52
N SER A 336 -11.16 -9.43 -16.61
CA SER A 336 -10.50 -9.34 -17.92
C SER A 336 -10.87 -8.10 -18.74
N ILE A 337 -12.04 -7.50 -18.51
CA ILE A 337 -12.54 -6.36 -19.31
C ILE A 337 -12.12 -5.01 -18.70
N LEU A 338 -12.11 -4.89 -17.36
CA LEU A 338 -11.83 -3.62 -16.70
C LEU A 338 -10.31 -3.38 -16.60
N PRO A 339 -9.77 -2.29 -17.19
CA PRO A 339 -8.31 -2.11 -17.32
C PRO A 339 -7.53 -2.24 -16.02
N LEU A 340 -7.99 -1.59 -14.94
CA LEU A 340 -7.29 -1.63 -13.65
C LEU A 340 -7.50 -2.95 -12.89
N LEU A 341 -8.59 -3.69 -13.15
CA LEU A 341 -8.81 -5.00 -12.53
C LEU A 341 -8.02 -6.09 -13.26
N LYS A 342 -7.74 -5.91 -14.56
CA LYS A 342 -6.92 -6.83 -15.36
C LYS A 342 -5.51 -6.99 -14.79
N GLU A 343 -5.02 -5.99 -14.07
CA GLU A 343 -3.71 -5.98 -13.41
C GLU A 343 -3.67 -6.75 -12.08
N ILE A 344 -4.82 -7.13 -11.53
CA ILE A 344 -4.90 -7.82 -10.24
C ILE A 344 -4.99 -9.34 -10.47
N ASN A 345 -4.00 -10.08 -9.99
CA ASN A 345 -3.89 -11.52 -10.23
C ASN A 345 -4.55 -12.39 -9.15
N TYR A 346 -4.95 -11.81 -8.02
CA TYR A 346 -5.44 -12.54 -6.85
C TYR A 346 -6.89 -12.15 -6.50
N PRO A 347 -7.93 -12.86 -6.98
CA PRO A 347 -9.33 -12.48 -6.75
C PRO A 347 -9.74 -12.44 -5.27
N TRP A 348 -9.12 -13.26 -4.44
CA TRP A 348 -9.35 -13.29 -2.99
C TRP A 348 -8.98 -11.97 -2.27
N ILE A 349 -8.28 -11.04 -2.93
CA ILE A 349 -8.03 -9.69 -2.40
C ILE A 349 -9.32 -8.95 -2.03
N MET A 350 -10.46 -9.34 -2.60
CA MET A 350 -11.78 -8.82 -2.25
C MET A 350 -12.15 -9.05 -0.77
N LEU A 351 -11.51 -10.00 -0.09
CA LEU A 351 -11.63 -10.18 1.36
C LEU A 351 -11.30 -8.89 2.13
N SER A 352 -10.36 -8.08 1.63
CA SER A 352 -10.02 -6.77 2.19
C SER A 352 -11.21 -5.81 2.23
N GLN A 353 -12.02 -5.75 1.16
CA GLN A 353 -13.24 -4.95 1.12
C GLN A 353 -14.34 -5.57 1.97
N ILE A 354 -14.51 -6.89 1.88
CA ILE A 354 -15.56 -7.62 2.59
C ILE A 354 -15.43 -7.41 4.10
N LEU A 355 -14.22 -7.51 4.66
CA LEU A 355 -14.02 -7.32 6.10
C LEU A 355 -14.37 -5.89 6.54
N PHE A 356 -14.06 -4.87 5.73
CA PHE A 356 -14.47 -3.48 5.98
C PHE A 356 -15.99 -3.32 5.93
N LEU A 357 -16.63 -3.82 4.87
CA LEU A 357 -18.06 -3.67 4.66
C LEU A 357 -18.87 -4.39 5.74
N VAL A 358 -18.52 -5.65 6.05
CA VAL A 358 -19.22 -6.44 7.06
C VAL A 358 -19.09 -5.84 8.46
N ALA A 359 -17.94 -5.28 8.80
CA ALA A 359 -17.79 -4.53 10.05
C ALA A 359 -18.78 -3.36 10.15
N ILE A 360 -18.99 -2.62 9.06
CA ILE A 360 -19.96 -1.51 9.01
C ILE A 360 -21.41 -2.01 9.09
N LEU A 361 -21.73 -3.11 8.40
CA LEU A 361 -23.04 -3.76 8.46
C LEU A 361 -23.38 -4.20 9.89
N ALA A 362 -22.42 -4.79 10.62
CA ALA A 362 -22.58 -5.15 12.03
C ALA A 362 -22.94 -3.93 12.89
N GLY A 363 -22.29 -2.79 12.64
CA GLY A 363 -22.55 -1.54 13.33
C GLY A 363 -23.99 -1.05 13.14
N TYR A 364 -24.51 -1.09 11.91
CA TYR A 364 -25.89 -0.74 11.63
C TYR A 364 -26.87 -1.61 12.43
N ILE A 365 -26.71 -2.94 12.35
CA ILE A 365 -27.63 -3.90 12.97
C ILE A 365 -27.65 -3.68 14.49
N ALA A 366 -26.48 -3.49 15.10
CA ALA A 366 -26.35 -3.23 16.53
C ALA A 366 -27.01 -1.91 16.96
N GLY A 367 -27.04 -0.91 16.09
CA GLY A 367 -27.62 0.41 16.35
C GLY A 367 -29.15 0.45 16.31
N LYS A 368 -29.84 -0.59 15.81
CA LYS A 368 -31.29 -0.52 15.55
C LYS A 368 -32.19 -0.86 16.73
N LYS A 369 -31.95 -1.98 17.42
CA LYS A 369 -32.79 -2.45 18.53
C LYS A 369 -31.91 -3.08 19.62
N ASN A 370 -32.35 -3.01 20.87
CA ASN A 370 -31.62 -3.61 22.00
C ASN A 370 -31.36 -5.10 21.81
N ILE A 371 -32.33 -5.89 21.32
CA ILE A 371 -32.11 -7.31 21.04
C ILE A 371 -31.02 -7.54 20.00
N LEU A 372 -31.02 -6.76 18.91
CA LEU A 372 -30.02 -6.86 17.84
C LEU A 372 -28.62 -6.45 18.32
N LYS A 373 -28.53 -5.48 19.24
CA LYS A 373 -27.27 -5.14 19.92
C LYS A 373 -26.69 -6.36 20.63
N TYR A 374 -27.47 -7.10 21.41
CA TYR A 374 -26.98 -8.29 22.11
C TYR A 374 -26.60 -9.40 21.13
N VAL A 375 -27.39 -9.62 20.07
CA VAL A 375 -27.04 -10.58 19.00
C VAL A 375 -25.70 -10.20 18.35
N MET A 376 -25.49 -8.92 18.02
CA MET A 376 -24.23 -8.46 17.44
C MET A 376 -23.06 -8.52 18.43
N MET A 377 -23.30 -8.31 19.73
CA MET A 377 -22.28 -8.56 20.76
C MET A 377 -21.87 -10.03 20.79
N SER A 378 -22.84 -10.95 20.74
CA SER A 378 -22.56 -12.39 20.68
C SER A 378 -21.78 -12.77 19.41
N LEU A 379 -22.13 -12.22 18.24
CA LEU A 379 -21.39 -12.46 17.00
C LEU A 379 -19.99 -11.83 17.02
N ALA A 380 -19.81 -10.65 17.61
CA ALA A 380 -18.50 -10.03 17.77
C ALA A 380 -17.60 -10.86 18.72
N THR A 381 -18.17 -11.39 19.81
CA THR A 381 -17.48 -12.32 20.71
C THR A 381 -17.13 -13.62 19.99
N LEU A 382 -18.03 -14.16 19.16
CA LEU A 382 -17.74 -15.33 18.34
C LEU A 382 -16.58 -15.06 17.37
N ALA A 383 -16.59 -13.91 16.67
CA ALA A 383 -15.50 -13.50 15.79
C ALA A 383 -14.16 -13.45 16.53
N PHE A 384 -14.15 -12.85 17.73
CA PHE A 384 -12.99 -12.82 18.62
C PHE A 384 -12.49 -14.23 18.96
N ILE A 385 -13.35 -15.08 19.54
CA ILE A 385 -12.98 -16.43 20.01
C ILE A 385 -12.44 -17.28 18.86
N MET A 386 -13.08 -17.24 17.69
CA MET A 386 -12.67 -18.03 16.53
C MET A 386 -11.37 -17.55 15.89
N THR A 387 -11.11 -16.24 15.92
CA THR A 387 -10.01 -15.62 15.16
C THR A 387 -8.77 -15.37 16.01
N VAL A 388 -8.92 -15.19 17.32
CA VAL A 388 -7.77 -14.89 18.21
C VAL A 388 -6.74 -16.02 18.23
N SER A 389 -7.17 -17.26 18.00
CA SER A 389 -6.28 -18.43 17.89
C SER A 389 -5.38 -18.40 16.65
N TYR A 390 -5.74 -17.60 15.63
CA TYR A 390 -4.96 -17.34 14.42
C TYR A 390 -4.00 -16.17 14.57
N ALA A 391 -4.02 -15.44 15.70
CA ALA A 391 -3.11 -14.34 15.97
C ALA A 391 -1.73 -14.84 16.43
N LYS A 392 -1.09 -15.65 15.59
CA LYS A 392 0.23 -16.25 15.83
C LYS A 392 0.95 -16.47 14.50
N PRO A 393 2.28 -16.30 14.45
CA PRO A 393 3.08 -16.71 13.31
C PRO A 393 3.27 -18.23 13.30
N GLU A 394 3.81 -18.75 12.19
CA GLU A 394 4.22 -20.14 12.06
C GLU A 394 5.40 -20.46 12.99
N GLU A 395 6.43 -19.61 12.93
CA GLU A 395 7.63 -19.71 13.74
C GLU A 395 8.11 -18.32 14.19
N TYR A 396 9.00 -18.29 15.17
CA TYR A 396 9.67 -17.08 15.61
C TYR A 396 11.14 -17.16 15.23
N VAL A 397 11.62 -16.16 14.51
CA VAL A 397 13.01 -16.08 14.06
C VAL A 397 13.55 -14.71 14.38
N ASP A 398 14.78 -14.66 14.87
CA ASP A 398 15.54 -13.42 15.02
C ASP A 398 16.81 -13.50 14.19
N ARG A 399 16.81 -12.76 13.07
CA ARG A 399 17.98 -12.64 12.19
C ARG A 399 18.79 -11.37 12.46
N GLY A 400 18.25 -10.44 13.26
CA GLY A 400 18.81 -9.11 13.50
C GLY A 400 18.78 -8.19 12.28
N ASP A 401 19.00 -6.90 12.51
CA ASP A 401 19.00 -5.86 11.47
C ASP A 401 20.09 -6.08 10.40
N TYR A 402 21.27 -6.56 10.80
CA TYR A 402 22.39 -6.77 9.88
C TYR A 402 22.06 -7.76 8.78
N PHE A 403 21.34 -8.84 9.09
CA PHE A 403 20.91 -9.82 8.10
C PHE A 403 20.08 -9.18 6.98
N TYR A 404 19.06 -8.40 7.35
CA TYR A 404 18.19 -7.76 6.37
C TYR A 404 18.88 -6.59 5.66
N ALA A 405 19.71 -5.83 6.37
CA ALA A 405 20.45 -4.75 5.78
C ALA A 405 21.48 -5.25 4.76
N SER A 406 22.18 -6.35 5.03
CA SER A 406 23.19 -6.92 4.11
C SER A 406 22.58 -7.65 2.92
N ASN A 407 21.31 -8.03 2.97
CA ASN A 407 20.60 -8.71 1.87
C ASN A 407 20.51 -7.82 0.61
N ASP A 408 21.03 -8.32 -0.50
CA ASP A 408 21.04 -7.65 -1.80
C ASP A 408 20.20 -8.38 -2.87
N ALA A 409 19.32 -9.31 -2.49
CA ALA A 409 18.44 -9.98 -3.45
C ALA A 409 17.42 -9.01 -4.09
N VAL A 410 16.85 -9.40 -5.22
CA VAL A 410 15.64 -8.73 -5.73
C VAL A 410 14.50 -9.00 -4.76
N THR A 411 13.74 -7.95 -4.44
CA THR A 411 12.67 -8.03 -3.44
C THR A 411 11.29 -8.07 -4.11
N THR A 412 11.14 -8.66 -5.29
CA THR A 412 9.84 -8.79 -5.98
C THR A 412 9.56 -10.27 -6.23
N SER A 413 8.29 -10.64 -6.44
CA SER A 413 7.89 -12.06 -6.44
C SER A 413 8.30 -12.80 -7.71
N SER A 414 8.46 -12.10 -8.83
CA SER A 414 8.73 -12.68 -10.15
C SER A 414 9.74 -11.85 -10.94
N ASP A 415 10.59 -11.07 -10.24
CA ASP A 415 11.53 -10.13 -10.84
C ASP A 415 10.86 -9.09 -11.78
N GLU A 416 9.57 -8.86 -11.58
CA GLU A 416 8.67 -8.14 -12.49
C GLU A 416 9.01 -6.65 -12.67
N TYR A 417 9.82 -6.07 -11.78
CA TYR A 417 10.31 -4.69 -11.88
C TYR A 417 11.69 -4.57 -12.53
N LEU A 418 12.29 -5.68 -12.96
CA LEU A 418 13.50 -5.61 -13.78
C LEU A 418 13.15 -5.02 -15.16
N PRO A 419 14.04 -4.19 -15.73
CA PRO A 419 13.84 -3.67 -17.07
C PRO A 419 13.82 -4.75 -18.15
N LEU A 420 13.09 -4.50 -19.24
CA LEU A 420 12.91 -5.48 -20.34
C LEU A 420 14.22 -5.89 -21.03
N TRP A 421 15.23 -5.03 -21.02
CA TRP A 421 16.56 -5.36 -21.59
C TRP A 421 17.42 -6.26 -20.69
N THR A 422 16.99 -6.55 -19.45
CA THR A 422 17.65 -7.55 -18.60
C THR A 422 17.27 -8.96 -19.07
N LYS A 423 18.01 -9.50 -20.04
CA LYS A 423 17.78 -10.83 -20.65
C LYS A 423 18.02 -11.97 -19.66
N THR A 424 18.95 -11.78 -18.74
CA THR A 424 19.24 -12.73 -17.66
C THR A 424 19.50 -11.94 -16.38
N LYS A 425 18.92 -12.38 -15.27
CA LYS A 425 19.20 -11.78 -13.96
C LYS A 425 20.64 -12.09 -13.53
N PRO A 426 21.42 -11.09 -13.05
CA PRO A 426 22.73 -11.34 -12.49
C PRO A 426 22.68 -12.35 -11.33
N PRO A 427 23.44 -13.45 -11.36
CA PRO A 427 23.33 -14.52 -10.38
C PRO A 427 24.03 -14.21 -9.05
N TYR A 428 25.06 -13.36 -9.06
CA TYR A 428 25.87 -13.01 -7.89
C TYR A 428 26.40 -11.58 -8.01
N ARG A 429 26.83 -11.04 -6.88
CA ARG A 429 27.43 -9.71 -6.80
C ARG A 429 28.80 -9.73 -7.46
N THR A 430 29.07 -8.77 -8.32
CA THR A 430 30.41 -8.61 -8.92
C THR A 430 31.38 -8.00 -7.91
N ASP A 431 32.63 -8.48 -7.94
CA ASP A 431 33.74 -7.88 -7.20
C ASP A 431 34.17 -6.53 -7.81
N GLN A 432 33.85 -6.30 -9.08
CA GLN A 432 34.22 -5.09 -9.82
C GLN A 432 32.98 -4.31 -10.27
N LYS A 433 32.73 -3.14 -9.69
CA LYS A 433 31.61 -2.28 -10.12
C LYS A 433 31.81 -1.73 -11.54
N VAL A 434 33.06 -1.57 -11.96
CA VAL A 434 33.47 -1.09 -13.27
C VAL A 434 34.53 -2.04 -13.81
N GLU A 435 34.31 -2.57 -15.01
CA GLU A 435 35.19 -3.49 -15.72
C GLU A 435 35.69 -2.84 -17.02
N ILE A 436 36.91 -3.21 -17.44
CA ILE A 436 37.52 -2.77 -18.69
C ILE A 436 37.68 -3.99 -19.60
N ASP A 437 37.04 -3.97 -20.76
CA ASP A 437 37.37 -4.85 -21.88
C ASP A 437 38.39 -4.13 -22.78
N GLY A 438 39.67 -4.37 -22.48
CA GLY A 438 40.82 -3.64 -23.04
C GLY A 438 42.00 -3.62 -22.08
N LYS A 439 42.95 -2.70 -22.28
CA LYS A 439 44.12 -2.53 -21.39
C LYS A 439 44.04 -1.17 -20.69
N GLY A 440 44.04 -1.18 -19.37
CA GLY A 440 44.02 0.04 -18.57
C GLY A 440 43.80 -0.23 -17.08
N SER A 441 43.54 0.83 -16.32
CA SER A 441 43.21 0.75 -14.90
C SER A 441 42.09 1.72 -14.51
N ILE A 442 41.27 1.31 -13.53
CA ILE A 442 40.26 2.15 -12.89
C ILE A 442 40.80 2.61 -11.53
N GLN A 443 40.70 3.90 -11.26
CA GLN A 443 41.15 4.52 -10.01
C GLN A 443 40.06 5.43 -9.43
N ASN A 444 40.11 5.68 -8.12
CA ASN A 444 39.24 6.63 -7.42
C ASN A 444 37.73 6.37 -7.63
N LEU A 445 37.34 5.10 -7.69
CA LEU A 445 35.94 4.72 -7.87
C LEU A 445 35.12 5.10 -6.64
N MET A 446 34.09 5.91 -6.85
CA MET A 446 33.04 6.22 -5.89
C MET A 446 31.69 5.97 -6.53
N TYR A 447 30.75 5.36 -5.80
CA TYR A 447 29.41 5.12 -6.31
C TYR A 447 28.34 5.12 -5.21
N SER A 448 27.13 5.45 -5.63
CA SER A 448 25.89 5.47 -4.84
C SER A 448 24.72 5.04 -5.72
N SER A 449 23.49 5.05 -5.21
CA SER A 449 22.30 4.83 -6.06
C SER A 449 22.02 5.96 -7.05
N LYS A 450 22.68 7.12 -6.89
CA LYS A 450 22.43 8.35 -7.66
C LYS A 450 23.61 8.78 -8.53
N SER A 451 24.82 8.36 -8.22
CA SER A 451 26.03 8.81 -8.91
C SER A 451 27.11 7.74 -8.95
N ILE A 452 27.91 7.75 -10.01
CA ILE A 452 29.10 6.90 -10.17
C ILE A 452 30.22 7.78 -10.71
N SER A 453 31.42 7.74 -10.12
CA SER A 453 32.57 8.51 -10.62
C SER A 453 33.85 7.71 -10.48
N PHE A 454 34.72 7.78 -11.48
CA PHE A 454 36.02 7.13 -11.46
C PHE A 454 36.97 7.78 -12.47
N SER A 455 38.25 7.48 -12.35
CA SER A 455 39.26 7.83 -13.35
C SER A 455 39.67 6.56 -14.10
N ALA A 456 39.72 6.62 -15.43
CA ALA A 456 40.18 5.54 -16.28
C ALA A 456 41.47 5.96 -16.99
N ASP A 457 42.54 5.18 -16.81
CA ASP A 457 43.80 5.32 -17.54
C ASP A 457 43.89 4.17 -18.54
N LEU A 458 43.66 4.46 -19.81
CA LEU A 458 43.49 3.48 -20.88
C LEU A 458 44.70 3.48 -21.81
N ILE A 459 45.26 2.29 -22.02
CA ILE A 459 46.41 2.03 -22.91
C ILE A 459 45.94 1.80 -24.35
N SER A 460 44.68 1.39 -24.53
CA SER A 460 44.03 1.24 -25.84
C SER A 460 42.58 1.67 -25.75
N ASP A 461 41.96 1.93 -26.89
CA ASP A 461 40.50 2.03 -26.98
C ASP A 461 39.88 0.80 -26.29
N SER A 462 38.98 1.06 -25.35
CA SER A 462 38.45 0.04 -24.45
C SER A 462 36.95 0.22 -24.24
N VAL A 463 36.25 -0.88 -24.03
CA VAL A 463 34.84 -0.84 -23.61
C VAL A 463 34.80 -0.87 -22.09
N ILE A 464 34.17 0.15 -21.52
CA ILE A 464 33.94 0.23 -20.08
C ILE A 464 32.56 -0.33 -19.78
N THR A 465 32.51 -1.33 -18.90
CA THR A 465 31.25 -1.90 -18.38
C THR A 465 31.04 -1.43 -16.96
N VAL A 466 29.96 -0.71 -16.72
CA VAL A 466 29.52 -0.35 -15.38
C VAL A 466 28.44 -1.34 -14.98
N ASN A 467 28.71 -2.20 -13.99
CA ASN A 467 27.81 -3.24 -13.49
C ASN A 467 26.64 -2.65 -12.69
N THR A 468 25.82 -1.86 -13.38
CA THR A 468 24.57 -1.24 -12.94
C THR A 468 23.59 -1.38 -14.08
N ILE A 469 22.42 -1.95 -13.81
CA ILE A 469 21.39 -2.13 -14.85
C ILE A 469 20.93 -0.75 -15.31
N TYR A 470 20.97 -0.53 -16.62
CA TYR A 470 20.48 0.71 -17.20
C TYR A 470 19.00 0.91 -16.88
N TYR A 471 18.61 2.16 -16.62
CA TYR A 471 17.22 2.61 -16.57
C TYR A 471 17.17 4.08 -16.96
N PRO A 472 16.10 4.56 -17.65
CA PRO A 472 16.05 5.95 -18.09
C PRO A 472 16.30 6.92 -16.94
N GLY A 473 17.19 7.87 -17.17
CA GLY A 473 17.71 8.81 -16.17
C GLY A 473 19.22 8.72 -15.97
N TRP A 474 19.86 7.60 -16.30
CA TRP A 474 21.32 7.51 -16.26
C TRP A 474 21.96 8.30 -17.42
N GLU A 475 22.85 9.21 -17.08
CA GLU A 475 23.70 9.98 -18.01
C GLU A 475 25.16 9.83 -17.60
N PHE A 476 26.06 9.67 -18.57
CA PHE A 476 27.52 9.58 -18.34
C PHE A 476 28.27 10.67 -19.12
N TYR A 477 29.38 11.13 -18.55
CA TYR A 477 30.23 12.18 -19.09
C TYR A 477 31.70 11.79 -18.94
N SER A 478 32.51 12.00 -19.98
CA SER A 478 33.98 11.98 -19.92
C SER A 478 34.44 13.42 -19.98
N ASP A 479 35.10 13.90 -18.93
CA ASP A 479 35.68 15.25 -18.91
C ASP A 479 34.63 16.35 -19.25
N ASN A 480 33.41 16.16 -18.74
CA ASN A 480 32.19 16.97 -18.97
C ASN A 480 31.56 16.86 -20.38
N VAL A 481 32.06 15.97 -21.24
CA VAL A 481 31.48 15.66 -22.54
C VAL A 481 30.54 14.45 -22.42
N PRO A 482 29.27 14.55 -22.82
CA PRO A 482 28.33 13.43 -22.75
C PRO A 482 28.79 12.19 -23.53
N ILE A 483 28.58 11.01 -22.96
CA ILE A 483 28.89 9.70 -23.55
C ILE A 483 27.58 8.97 -23.84
N SER A 484 27.49 8.33 -25.02
CA SER A 484 26.38 7.44 -25.34
C SER A 484 26.48 6.12 -24.59
N ILE A 485 25.43 5.76 -23.85
CA ILE A 485 25.33 4.50 -23.12
C ILE A 485 24.70 3.44 -24.02
N THR A 486 25.33 2.28 -24.12
CA THR A 486 24.73 1.05 -24.64
C THR A 486 24.42 0.10 -23.48
N TYR A 487 23.43 -0.77 -23.67
CA TYR A 487 23.02 -1.73 -22.65
C TYR A 487 22.46 -3.03 -23.27
N ASP A 488 22.74 -3.25 -24.56
CA ASP A 488 22.39 -4.48 -25.26
C ASP A 488 23.40 -5.58 -24.94
N ASN A 489 23.39 -6.03 -23.69
CA ASN A 489 24.20 -7.15 -23.20
C ASN A 489 23.32 -8.08 -22.36
N LYS A 490 23.92 -9.18 -21.89
CA LYS A 490 23.22 -10.23 -21.15
C LYS A 490 22.45 -9.72 -19.93
N TYR A 491 23.04 -8.79 -19.19
CA TYR A 491 22.51 -8.30 -17.92
C TYR A 491 21.74 -6.98 -18.04
N GLY A 492 21.81 -6.31 -19.20
CA GLY A 492 21.23 -4.99 -19.38
C GLY A 492 22.00 -3.88 -18.67
N VAL A 493 23.30 -4.09 -18.41
CA VAL A 493 24.16 -3.14 -17.70
C VAL A 493 24.72 -2.07 -18.62
N MET A 494 25.11 -0.93 -18.07
CA MET A 494 25.60 0.20 -18.84
C MET A 494 27.01 -0.05 -19.40
N GLN A 495 27.19 0.23 -20.68
CA GLN A 495 28.46 0.12 -21.40
C GLN A 495 28.71 1.37 -22.24
N PHE A 496 29.97 1.73 -22.42
CA PHE A 496 30.39 2.77 -23.34
C PHE A 496 31.85 2.59 -23.75
N THR A 497 32.23 3.10 -24.92
CA THR A 497 33.60 3.04 -25.44
C THR A 497 34.33 4.33 -25.11
N LEU A 498 35.56 4.20 -24.62
CA LEU A 498 36.48 5.30 -24.42
C LEU A 498 37.74 5.09 -25.27
N PRO A 499 38.30 6.16 -25.87
CA PRO A 499 39.56 6.06 -26.58
C PRO A 499 40.73 5.84 -25.61
N GLN A 500 41.90 5.51 -26.15
CA GLN A 500 43.14 5.55 -25.38
C GLN A 500 43.35 6.93 -24.72
N GLY A 501 43.73 6.94 -23.44
CA GLY A 501 44.02 8.16 -22.69
C GLY A 501 43.54 8.13 -21.25
N ASN A 502 43.66 9.29 -20.59
CA ASN A 502 43.16 9.52 -19.24
C ASN A 502 41.78 10.18 -19.33
N HIS A 503 40.81 9.57 -18.67
CA HIS A 503 39.42 10.04 -18.67
C HIS A 503 38.90 10.17 -17.25
N HIS A 504 38.30 11.31 -16.94
CA HIS A 504 37.50 11.46 -15.73
C HIS A 504 36.03 11.20 -16.03
N ILE A 505 35.50 10.09 -15.52
CA ILE A 505 34.14 9.65 -15.78
C ILE A 505 33.22 10.04 -14.63
N THR A 506 32.11 10.68 -14.97
CA THR A 506 31.02 10.97 -14.03
C THR A 506 29.70 10.49 -14.62
N GLY A 507 28.95 9.73 -13.83
CA GLY A 507 27.64 9.21 -14.13
C GLY A 507 26.63 9.70 -13.09
N MET A 508 25.47 10.15 -13.52
CA MET A 508 24.40 10.63 -12.65
C MET A 508 23.05 10.04 -13.07
N PHE A 509 22.26 9.64 -12.08
CA PHE A 509 20.86 9.27 -12.26
C PHE A 509 19.98 10.51 -12.02
N ARG A 510 19.33 10.95 -13.10
CA ARG A 510 18.49 12.15 -13.14
C ARG A 510 17.03 11.82 -13.41
N GLU A 511 16.17 12.79 -13.11
CA GLU A 511 14.76 12.70 -13.42
C GLU A 511 14.51 12.84 -14.92
N THR A 512 13.65 11.98 -15.46
CA THR A 512 13.16 12.11 -16.84
C THR A 512 12.16 13.27 -16.92
N PRO A 513 11.85 13.81 -18.12
CA PRO A 513 10.87 14.89 -18.25
C PRO A 513 9.50 14.56 -17.62
N ILE A 514 9.06 13.30 -17.71
CA ILE A 514 7.79 12.86 -17.11
C ILE A 514 7.85 12.81 -15.59
N ARG A 515 8.98 12.36 -15.01
CA ARG A 515 9.17 12.38 -13.56
C ARG A 515 9.28 13.81 -13.02
N LEU A 516 10.00 14.70 -13.71
CA LEU A 516 10.06 16.13 -13.37
C LEU A 516 8.67 16.78 -13.38
N ALA A 517 7.84 16.47 -14.37
CA ALA A 517 6.46 16.95 -14.41
C ALA A 517 5.63 16.41 -13.23
N ALA A 518 5.78 15.12 -12.91
CA ALA A 518 5.12 14.47 -11.78
C ALA A 518 5.51 15.08 -10.43
N ASP A 519 6.79 15.34 -10.23
CA ASP A 519 7.35 15.95 -9.03
C ASP A 519 6.88 17.40 -8.91
N SER A 520 6.84 18.14 -10.02
CA SER A 520 6.32 19.52 -10.06
C SER A 520 4.83 19.58 -9.67
N ILE A 521 4.00 18.65 -10.17
CA ILE A 521 2.57 18.56 -9.77
C ILE A 521 2.44 18.31 -8.27
N THR A 522 3.31 17.46 -7.71
CA THR A 522 3.34 17.16 -6.28
C THR A 522 3.71 18.41 -5.48
N VAL A 523 4.77 19.13 -5.86
CA VAL A 523 5.20 20.37 -5.20
C VAL A 523 4.10 21.43 -5.24
N VAL A 524 3.46 21.65 -6.39
CA VAL A 524 2.33 22.57 -6.52
C VAL A 524 1.17 22.17 -5.60
N SER A 525 0.87 20.87 -5.50
CA SER A 525 -0.16 20.36 -4.59
C SER A 525 0.17 20.62 -3.12
N VAL A 526 1.44 20.46 -2.72
CA VAL A 526 1.91 20.81 -1.37
C VAL A 526 1.77 22.31 -1.09
N ILE A 527 2.14 23.17 -2.05
CA ILE A 527 2.00 24.62 -1.94
C ILE A 527 0.53 25.01 -1.78
N ILE A 528 -0.37 24.40 -2.56
CA ILE A 528 -1.81 24.62 -2.43
C ILE A 528 -2.28 24.29 -1.00
N ILE A 529 -1.86 23.16 -0.43
CA ILE A 529 -2.19 22.82 0.97
C ILE A 529 -1.68 23.89 1.94
N ALA A 530 -0.42 24.31 1.81
CA ALA A 530 0.17 25.32 2.68
C ALA A 530 -0.63 26.64 2.63
N LEU A 531 -1.03 27.08 1.43
CA LEU A 531 -1.84 28.28 1.24
C LEU A 531 -3.23 28.13 1.88
N PHE A 532 -3.89 26.99 1.73
CA PHE A 532 -5.20 26.73 2.34
C PHE A 532 -5.15 26.64 3.87
N LEU A 533 -4.05 26.17 4.44
CA LEU A 533 -3.85 26.13 5.90
C LEU A 533 -3.48 27.51 6.47
N TYR A 534 -2.74 28.33 5.69
CA TYR A 534 -2.34 29.68 6.09
C TYR A 534 -3.48 30.69 5.97
N ALA A 535 -4.30 30.58 4.92
CA ALA A 535 -5.51 31.37 4.77
C ALA A 535 -6.48 31.02 5.90
N LYS A 536 -6.39 31.73 7.04
CA LYS A 536 -7.32 31.59 8.16
C LYS A 536 -8.74 31.58 7.57
N PRO A 537 -9.62 30.66 8.00
CA PRO A 537 -11.02 30.80 7.65
C PRO A 537 -11.43 32.18 8.14
N VAL A 538 -11.90 33.03 7.23
CA VAL A 538 -12.59 34.27 7.58
C VAL A 538 -13.83 33.83 8.35
N GLN A 539 -13.66 33.58 9.65
CA GLN A 539 -14.74 33.61 10.60
C GLN A 539 -15.25 35.03 10.49
N SER A 540 -16.46 35.15 9.96
CA SER A 540 -17.29 36.32 10.03
C SER A 540 -17.03 37.04 11.35
N ARG A 541 -16.35 38.19 11.27
CA ARG A 541 -16.55 39.25 12.26
C ARG A 541 -18.04 39.55 12.21
N ILE A 542 -18.79 38.93 13.10
CA ILE A 542 -20.07 39.48 13.51
C ILE A 542 -19.67 40.78 14.22
N LEU A 543 -19.83 41.89 13.52
CA LEU A 543 -19.83 43.21 14.16
C LEU A 543 -20.96 43.20 15.19
N PRO A 544 -20.72 43.59 16.45
CA PRO A 544 -21.80 43.94 17.34
C PRO A 544 -22.35 45.29 16.86
N ILE A 545 -23.57 45.28 16.31
CA ILE A 545 -24.44 46.46 16.27
C ILE A 545 -25.81 45.99 16.74
#